data_AF-A0A5M9I4F7-F1
#
_entry.id   AF-A0A5M9I4F7-F1
#
_cell.length_a   1.000
_cell.length_b   1.000
_cell.length_c   1.000
_cell.angle_alpha   90.00
_cell.angle_beta   90.00
_cell.angle_gamma   90.00
#
_symmetry.space_group_name_H-M   'P 1'
#
loop_
_entity.id
_entity.type
_entity.pdbx_description
1 polymer ?
#
loop_
_entity_poly.entity_id
_entity_poly.type
_entity_poly.pdbx_seq_one_letter_code
_entity_poly.pdbx_strand_id
1 'polypeptide(L)'
;MIHDLSEDLTQETFYQAYRSIHRFHGDCKLSVWLCQIAKHVYFDHLKKEKHIQEVSIDNLEIFDLRGQEADLEEAYLVKEEIQELLFVLKQAKESYGQVFWLRAYEEMSFKEIGQILGKSENWARINYYRAKEWIRKRMMSSENNM
;
A
#
# COMPACT_ATOMS: atom_id res chain seq x y z
N MET A 1 12.21 13.05 -7.68
CA MET A 1 12.87 11.78 -8.07
C MET A 1 11.99 10.53 -7.91
N ILE A 2 10.79 10.59 -7.29
CA ILE A 2 9.88 9.43 -7.15
C ILE A 2 9.17 9.08 -8.47
N HIS A 3 9.07 10.04 -9.41
CA HIS A 3 8.40 9.86 -10.69
C HIS A 3 9.07 8.75 -11.54
N ASP A 4 10.41 8.71 -11.58
CA ASP A 4 11.17 7.76 -12.41
C ASP A 4 11.01 6.32 -11.90
N LEU A 5 11.10 6.11 -10.57
CA LEU A 5 11.00 4.76 -10.00
C LEU A 5 9.60 4.15 -10.19
N SER A 6 8.55 4.93 -9.95
CA SER A 6 7.18 4.43 -10.14
C SER A 6 6.90 4.09 -11.61
N GLU A 7 7.43 4.90 -12.53
CA GLU A 7 7.32 4.67 -13.97
C GLU A 7 8.10 3.42 -14.40
N ASP A 8 9.34 3.27 -13.94
CA ASP A 8 10.19 2.10 -14.21
C ASP A 8 9.55 0.80 -13.72
N LEU A 9 9.07 0.79 -12.47
CA LEU A 9 8.40 -0.38 -11.90
C LEU A 9 7.10 -0.72 -12.64
N THR A 10 6.37 0.31 -13.07
CA THR A 10 5.13 0.13 -13.85
C THR A 10 5.46 -0.44 -15.23
N GLN A 11 6.46 0.11 -15.92
CA GLN A 11 6.90 -0.37 -17.23
C GLN A 11 7.35 -1.84 -17.15
N GLU A 12 8.19 -2.17 -16.17
CA GLU A 12 8.65 -3.54 -15.94
C GLU A 12 7.48 -4.48 -15.60
N THR A 13 6.51 -4.02 -14.80
CA THR A 13 5.29 -4.77 -14.48
C THR A 13 4.52 -5.14 -15.75
N PHE A 14 4.24 -4.16 -16.61
CA PHE A 14 3.50 -4.41 -17.86
C PHE A 14 4.30 -5.25 -18.84
N TYR A 15 5.63 -5.07 -18.90
CA TYR A 15 6.52 -5.90 -19.71
C TYR A 15 6.46 -7.38 -19.27
N GLN A 16 6.58 -7.66 -17.97
CA GLN A 16 6.46 -9.03 -17.44
C GLN A 16 5.06 -9.61 -17.64
N ALA A 17 4.02 -8.80 -17.46
CA ALA A 17 2.64 -9.21 -17.72
C ALA A 17 2.44 -9.60 -19.18
N TYR A 18 2.90 -8.79 -20.14
CA TYR A 18 2.82 -9.11 -21.55
C TYR A 18 3.53 -10.42 -21.89
N ARG A 19 4.74 -10.65 -21.34
CA ARG A 19 5.50 -11.90 -21.56
C ARG A 19 4.83 -13.13 -20.96
N SER A 20 4.09 -12.98 -19.86
CA SER A 20 3.51 -14.09 -19.11
C SER A 20 2.01 -14.29 -19.32
N ILE A 21 1.36 -13.45 -20.14
CA ILE A 21 -0.10 -13.48 -20.36
C ILE A 21 -0.62 -14.84 -20.85
N HIS A 22 0.19 -15.59 -21.60
CA HIS A 22 -0.12 -16.94 -22.06
C HIS A 22 -0.30 -17.96 -20.92
N ARG A 23 0.15 -17.64 -19.71
CA ARG A 23 0.00 -18.46 -18.49
C ARG A 23 -1.15 -17.99 -17.61
N PHE A 24 -1.85 -16.92 -17.98
CA PHE A 24 -3.02 -16.47 -17.24
C PHE A 24 -4.22 -17.34 -17.62
N HIS A 25 -4.65 -18.19 -16.69
CA HIS A 25 -5.74 -19.15 -16.89
C HIS A 25 -7.10 -18.70 -16.34
N GLY A 26 -7.20 -17.47 -15.81
CA GLY A 26 -8.47 -16.92 -15.30
C GLY A 26 -8.83 -17.32 -13.87
N ASP A 27 -7.90 -17.88 -13.09
CA ASP A 27 -8.14 -18.29 -11.69
C ASP A 27 -8.42 -17.12 -10.73
N CYS A 28 -8.09 -15.90 -11.16
CA CYS A 28 -8.38 -14.65 -10.47
C CYS A 28 -8.69 -13.54 -11.48
N LYS A 29 -9.13 -12.38 -11.00
CA LYS A 29 -9.30 -11.21 -11.87
C LYS A 29 -7.96 -10.81 -12.49
N LEU A 30 -7.98 -10.32 -13.73
CA LEU A 30 -6.79 -9.84 -14.40
C LEU A 30 -6.04 -8.77 -13.59
N SER A 31 -6.78 -7.87 -12.93
CA SER A 31 -6.20 -6.84 -12.05
C SER A 31 -5.45 -7.44 -10.86
N VAL A 32 -5.98 -8.51 -10.26
CA VAL A 32 -5.33 -9.23 -9.15
C VAL A 32 -4.04 -9.88 -9.61
N TRP A 33 -4.09 -10.55 -10.76
CA TRP A 33 -2.91 -11.16 -11.38
C TRP A 33 -1.84 -10.11 -11.71
N LEU A 34 -2.23 -8.97 -12.28
CA LEU A 34 -1.32 -7.86 -12.57
C LEU A 34 -0.70 -7.28 -11.29
N CYS A 35 -1.50 -7.10 -10.22
CA CYS A 35 -0.99 -6.67 -8.91
C CYS A 35 0.01 -7.66 -8.30
N GLN A 36 -0.18 -8.97 -8.52
CA GLN A 36 0.80 -9.97 -8.10
C GLN A 36 2.13 -9.75 -8.83
N ILE A 37 2.11 -9.51 -10.15
CA ILE A 37 3.33 -9.22 -10.91
C ILE A 37 4.00 -7.95 -10.39
N ALA A 38 3.23 -6.86 -10.22
CA ALA A 38 3.74 -5.60 -9.69
C ALA A 38 4.41 -5.76 -8.33
N LYS A 39 3.81 -6.55 -7.44
CA LYS A 39 4.38 -6.89 -6.15
C LYS A 39 5.72 -7.62 -6.29
N HIS A 40 5.83 -8.62 -7.17
CA HIS A 40 7.10 -9.33 -7.37
C HIS A 40 8.18 -8.39 -7.90
N VAL A 41 7.86 -7.56 -8.90
CA VAL A 41 8.77 -6.54 -9.46
C VAL A 41 9.26 -5.59 -8.37
N TYR A 42 8.35 -5.09 -7.53
CA TYR A 42 8.71 -4.22 -6.40
C TYR A 42 9.61 -4.92 -5.38
N PHE A 43 9.31 -6.16 -4.97
CA PHE A 43 10.16 -6.89 -4.04
C PHE A 43 11.54 -7.19 -4.60
N ASP A 44 11.65 -7.48 -5.90
CA ASP A 44 12.94 -7.71 -6.55
C ASP A 44 13.75 -6.42 -6.68
N HIS A 45 13.09 -5.27 -6.91
CA HIS A 45 13.72 -3.96 -6.80
C HIS A 45 14.27 -3.70 -5.38
N LEU A 46 13.45 -3.89 -4.34
CA LEU A 46 13.89 -3.71 -2.95
C LEU A 46 15.06 -4.61 -2.55
N LYS A 47 15.12 -5.85 -3.04
CA LYS A 47 16.27 -6.75 -2.80
C LYS A 47 17.55 -6.21 -3.43
N LYS A 48 17.46 -5.64 -4.64
CA LYS A 48 18.59 -5.03 -5.34
C LYS A 48 19.05 -3.76 -4.62
N GLU A 49 18.12 -2.92 -4.16
CA GLU A 49 18.47 -1.73 -3.36
C GLU A 49 19.16 -2.09 -2.04
N LYS A 50 18.71 -3.14 -1.34
CA LYS A 50 19.37 -3.62 -0.11
C LYS A 50 20.80 -4.11 -0.34
N HIS A 51 21.16 -4.51 -1.56
CA HIS A 51 22.54 -4.81 -1.93
C HIS A 51 23.35 -3.58 -2.36
N ILE A 52 22.70 -2.44 -2.58
CA ILE A 52 23.30 -1.18 -3.06
C ILE A 52 23.41 -0.13 -1.94
N GLN A 53 22.80 -0.34 -0.75
CA GLN A 53 22.85 0.59 0.39
C GLN A 53 24.22 0.64 1.10
N GLU A 54 25.21 1.21 0.42
CA GLU A 54 26.27 2.07 0.99
C GLU A 54 26.11 3.48 0.40
N VAL A 55 24.94 4.13 0.51
CA VAL A 55 24.82 5.58 0.23
C VAL A 55 23.78 6.26 1.14
N SER A 56 24.26 7.33 1.79
CA SER A 56 23.71 8.33 2.73
C SER A 56 22.20 8.47 3.01
N ILE A 57 21.90 8.76 4.30
CA ILE A 57 20.62 9.11 4.94
C ILE A 57 20.40 10.64 4.88
N ASP A 58 20.00 11.21 3.74
CA ASP A 58 19.70 12.67 3.70
C ASP A 58 18.49 13.11 2.86
N ASN A 59 17.76 12.22 2.18
CA ASN A 59 16.75 12.64 1.18
C ASN A 59 15.34 12.09 1.42
N LEU A 60 14.75 12.32 2.61
CA LEU A 60 13.30 12.13 2.78
C LEU A 60 12.56 13.47 2.66
N GLU A 61 12.19 13.82 1.43
CA GLU A 61 11.23 14.90 1.18
C GLU A 61 9.80 14.44 1.56
N ILE A 62 9.12 15.31 2.29
CA ILE A 62 7.74 15.14 2.77
C ILE A 62 6.79 15.35 1.59
N PHE A 63 5.88 14.39 1.37
CA PHE A 63 4.84 14.46 0.35
C PHE A 63 3.90 15.67 0.58
N ASP A 64 3.86 16.60 -0.39
CA ASP A 64 2.86 17.66 -0.44
C ASP A 64 1.62 17.17 -1.21
N LEU A 65 0.56 16.84 -0.47
CA LEU A 65 -0.76 16.57 -1.02
C LEU A 65 -1.48 17.92 -1.21
N ARG A 66 -1.35 18.49 -2.42
CA ARG A 66 -2.19 19.61 -2.89
C ARG A 66 -3.19 19.09 -3.91
N GLY A 67 -4.47 19.08 -3.52
CA GLY A 67 -5.55 18.70 -4.41
C GLY A 67 -6.93 19.07 -3.86
N GLN A 68 -7.49 20.14 -4.45
CA GLN A 68 -8.91 20.51 -4.58
C GLN A 68 -9.65 21.14 -3.40
N GLU A 69 -10.31 22.26 -3.74
CA GLU A 69 -11.18 23.12 -2.96
C GLU A 69 -12.43 22.36 -2.48
N ALA A 70 -12.32 21.73 -1.32
CA ALA A 70 -13.43 21.65 -0.38
C ALA A 70 -13.29 22.81 0.63
N ASP A 71 -14.37 23.14 1.33
CA ASP A 71 -14.43 24.20 2.35
C ASP A 71 -13.13 24.20 3.18
N LEU A 72 -12.38 25.30 3.20
CA LEU A 72 -10.95 25.30 3.57
C LEU A 72 -10.70 24.68 4.94
N GLU A 73 -11.66 24.78 5.85
CA GLU A 73 -11.62 24.23 7.19
C GLU A 73 -11.93 22.72 7.21
N GLU A 74 -12.96 22.28 6.48
CA GLU A 74 -13.32 20.85 6.35
C GLU A 74 -12.26 20.07 5.55
N ALA A 75 -11.72 20.67 4.48
CA ALA A 75 -10.61 20.13 3.70
C ALA A 75 -9.33 20.02 4.54
N TYR A 76 -9.09 20.97 5.44
CA TYR A 76 -7.94 20.97 6.33
C TYR A 76 -8.06 19.88 7.40
N LEU A 77 -9.22 19.76 8.05
CA LEU A 77 -9.52 18.72 9.03
C LEU A 77 -9.39 17.32 8.40
N VAL A 78 -9.98 17.10 7.24
CA VAL A 78 -9.86 15.83 6.50
C VAL A 78 -8.40 15.54 6.13
N LYS A 79 -7.64 16.57 5.75
CA LYS A 79 -6.20 16.41 5.45
C LYS A 79 -5.41 16.01 6.70
N GLU A 80 -5.71 16.59 7.86
CA GLU A 80 -5.06 16.28 9.13
C GLU A 80 -5.38 14.85 9.59
N GLU A 81 -6.65 14.43 9.54
CA GLU A 81 -7.08 13.07 9.85
C GLU A 81 -6.43 12.03 8.91
N ILE A 82 -6.35 12.33 7.61
CA ILE A 82 -5.68 11.45 6.64
C ILE A 82 -4.17 11.38 6.95
N GLN A 83 -3.54 12.50 7.29
CA GLN A 83 -2.12 12.52 7.65
C GLN A 83 -1.86 11.69 8.91
N GLU A 84 -2.71 11.79 9.92
CA GLU A 84 -2.61 10.99 11.13
C GLU A 84 -2.81 9.50 10.83
N LEU A 85 -3.82 9.14 10.04
CA LEU A 85 -4.04 7.77 9.61
C LEU A 85 -2.83 7.21 8.87
N LEU A 86 -2.25 7.98 7.94
CA LEU A 86 -1.03 7.59 7.22
C LEU A 86 0.16 7.41 8.16
N PHE A 87 0.30 8.28 9.17
CA PHE A 87 1.34 8.15 10.19
C PHE A 87 1.17 6.88 11.03
N VAL A 88 -0.06 6.60 11.48
CA VAL A 88 -0.41 5.37 12.21
C VAL A 88 -0.16 4.13 11.36
N LEU A 89 -0.54 4.16 10.08
CA LEU A 89 -0.32 3.06 9.13
C LEU A 89 1.16 2.79 8.88
N LYS A 90 2.01 3.83 8.83
CA LYS A 90 3.47 3.67 8.70
C LYS A 90 4.10 2.93 9.88
N GLN A 91 3.51 3.03 11.08
CA GLN A 91 3.96 2.31 12.27
C GLN A 91 3.35 0.92 12.40
N ALA A 92 2.38 0.57 11.55
CA ALA A 92 1.75 -0.72 11.59
C ALA A 92 2.73 -1.82 11.20
N LYS A 93 2.56 -3.01 11.77
CA LYS A 93 3.16 -4.21 11.18
C LYS A 93 2.77 -4.23 9.69
N GLU A 94 3.73 -4.49 8.81
CA GLU A 94 3.54 -4.40 7.35
C GLU A 94 2.24 -5.07 6.86
N SER A 95 1.94 -6.28 7.38
CA SER A 95 0.72 -7.02 7.05
C SER A 95 -0.59 -6.32 7.43
N TYR A 96 -0.59 -5.50 8.48
CA TYR A 96 -1.76 -4.74 8.90
C TYR A 96 -2.00 -3.56 7.98
N GLY A 97 -0.96 -2.79 7.66
CA GLY A 97 -1.05 -1.67 6.72
C GLY A 97 -1.52 -2.12 5.34
N GLN A 98 -0.90 -3.18 4.79
CA GLN A 98 -1.26 -3.74 3.48
C GLN A 98 -2.72 -4.20 3.43
N VAL A 99 -3.16 -5.00 4.40
CA VAL A 99 -4.51 -5.55 4.40
C VAL A 99 -5.56 -4.47 4.66
N PHE A 100 -5.26 -3.48 5.52
CA PHE A 100 -6.17 -2.36 5.75
C PHE A 100 -6.32 -1.50 4.50
N TRP A 101 -5.22 -1.10 3.86
CA TRP A 101 -5.24 -0.30 2.64
C TRP A 101 -6.03 -0.99 1.52
N LEU A 102 -5.68 -2.23 1.21
CA LEU A 102 -6.34 -2.99 0.14
C LEU A 102 -7.83 -3.22 0.40
N ARG A 103 -8.26 -3.30 1.67
CA ARG A 103 -9.67 -3.54 2.01
C ARG A 103 -10.49 -2.26 2.12
N ALA A 104 -9.95 -1.25 2.79
CA ALA A 104 -10.67 -0.04 3.18
C ALA A 104 -10.57 1.07 2.13
N TYR A 105 -9.46 1.13 1.38
CA TYR A 105 -9.23 2.14 0.35
C TYR A 105 -9.46 1.58 -1.05
N GLU A 106 -8.85 0.43 -1.38
CA GLU A 106 -9.00 -0.21 -2.70
C GLU A 106 -10.26 -1.10 -2.82
N GLU A 107 -11.05 -1.18 -1.76
CA GLU A 107 -12.31 -1.95 -1.66
C GLU A 107 -12.24 -3.44 -2.07
N MET A 108 -11.05 -4.05 -2.06
CA MET A 108 -10.86 -5.42 -2.53
C MET A 108 -11.50 -6.45 -1.59
N SER A 109 -11.97 -7.56 -2.15
CA SER A 109 -12.47 -8.67 -1.34
C SER A 109 -11.31 -9.39 -0.61
N PHE A 110 -11.61 -10.03 0.52
CA PHE A 110 -10.58 -10.79 1.28
C PHE A 110 -9.93 -11.91 0.45
N LYS A 111 -10.65 -12.45 -0.53
CA LYS A 111 -10.11 -13.46 -1.46
C LYS A 111 -9.03 -12.85 -2.35
N GLU A 112 -9.31 -11.70 -2.95
CA GLU A 112 -8.36 -10.98 -3.81
C GLU A 112 -7.14 -10.52 -3.03
N ILE A 113 -7.34 -10.01 -1.81
CA ILE A 113 -6.25 -9.63 -0.90
C ILE A 113 -5.37 -10.83 -0.57
N GLY A 114 -5.96 -11.97 -0.25
CA GLY A 114 -5.23 -13.22 -0.03
C GLY A 114 -4.39 -13.61 -1.26
N GLN A 115 -4.99 -13.53 -2.45
CA GLN A 115 -4.30 -13.81 -3.70
C GLN A 115 -3.11 -12.87 -3.92
N ILE A 116 -3.28 -11.55 -3.81
CA ILE A 116 -2.18 -10.56 -3.94
C ILE A 116 -1.07 -10.81 -2.92
N LEU A 117 -1.47 -11.08 -1.67
CA LEU A 117 -0.51 -11.24 -0.58
C LEU A 117 0.14 -12.62 -0.52
N GLY A 118 -0.31 -13.59 -1.31
CA GLY A 118 0.17 -14.98 -1.26
C GLY A 118 -0.24 -15.68 0.04
N LYS A 119 -1.46 -15.38 0.53
CA LYS A 119 -2.02 -15.85 1.80
C LYS A 119 -3.45 -16.35 1.60
N SER A 120 -4.01 -17.01 2.62
CA SER A 120 -5.42 -17.45 2.56
C SER A 120 -6.38 -16.27 2.76
N GLU A 121 -7.60 -16.40 2.22
CA GLU A 121 -8.69 -15.45 2.47
C GLU A 121 -8.94 -15.26 3.98
N ASN A 122 -8.91 -16.36 4.75
CA ASN A 122 -9.10 -16.29 6.20
C ASN A 122 -7.97 -15.51 6.90
N TRP A 123 -6.72 -15.68 6.44
CA TRP A 123 -5.60 -14.88 6.94
C TRP A 123 -5.82 -13.40 6.66
N ALA A 124 -6.29 -13.03 5.46
CA ALA A 124 -6.60 -11.64 5.13
C ALA A 124 -7.72 -11.08 6.02
N ARG A 125 -8.80 -11.83 6.23
CA ARG A 125 -9.91 -11.44 7.11
C ARG A 125 -9.44 -11.20 8.54
N ILE A 126 -8.72 -12.15 9.13
CA ILE A 126 -8.22 -12.02 10.51
C ILE A 126 -7.25 -10.84 10.64
N ASN A 127 -6.32 -10.68 9.70
CA ASN A 127 -5.37 -9.57 9.75
C ASN A 127 -6.06 -8.22 9.55
N TYR A 128 -7.10 -8.13 8.73
CA TYR A 128 -7.88 -6.91 8.57
C TYR A 128 -8.52 -6.46 9.88
N TYR A 129 -9.23 -7.36 10.57
CA TYR A 129 -9.88 -7.00 11.83
C TYR A 129 -8.86 -6.64 12.92
N ARG A 130 -7.73 -7.34 12.99
CA ARG A 130 -6.63 -6.98 13.89
C ARG A 130 -6.02 -5.63 13.54
N ALA A 131 -5.84 -5.34 12.26
CA ALA A 131 -5.35 -4.05 11.78
C ALA A 131 -6.32 -2.93 12.16
N LYS A 132 -7.62 -3.10 11.87
CA LYS A 132 -8.67 -2.13 12.21
C LYS A 132 -8.68 -1.80 13.70
N GLU A 133 -8.63 -2.82 14.57
CA GLU A 133 -8.63 -2.60 16.01
C GLU A 133 -7.33 -1.95 16.50
N TRP A 134 -6.19 -2.30 15.91
CA TRP A 134 -4.90 -1.69 16.23
C TRP A 134 -4.84 -0.21 15.82
N ILE A 135 -5.38 0.14 14.64
CA ILE A 135 -5.45 1.51 14.13
C ILE A 135 -6.39 2.32 15.02
N ARG A 136 -7.60 1.80 15.29
CA ARG A 136 -8.59 2.45 16.15
C ARG A 136 -8.01 2.82 17.53
N LYS A 137 -7.30 1.89 18.17
CA LYS A 137 -6.67 2.16 19.48
C LYS A 137 -5.63 3.27 19.42
N ARG A 138 -4.85 3.36 18.34
CA ARG A 138 -3.84 4.41 18.19
C ARG A 138 -4.46 5.77 17.92
N MET A 139 -5.41 5.86 17.00
CA MET A 139 -6.09 7.12 16.69
C MET A 139 -6.82 7.68 17.93
N MET A 140 -7.53 6.83 18.69
CA MET A 140 -8.16 7.24 19.95
C MET A 140 -7.17 7.65 21.05
N SER A 141 -5.92 7.20 20.98
CA SER A 141 -4.89 7.60 21.94
C SER A 141 -4.24 8.94 21.59
N SER A 142 -4.28 9.35 20.31
CA SER A 142 -3.87 10.68 19.87
C SER A 142 -4.90 11.73 20.28
N GLU A 143 -6.20 11.44 20.16
CA GLU A 143 -7.29 12.34 20.59
C GLU A 143 -7.27 12.64 22.10
N ASN A 144 -6.78 11.70 22.93
CA ASN A 144 -6.78 11.83 24.39
C ASN A 144 -5.53 12.53 24.98
N ASN A 145 -4.56 12.88 24.14
CA ASN A 145 -3.32 13.60 24.52
C ASN A 145 -3.31 15.05 24.00
N MET A 146 -4.44 15.53 23.50
CA MET A 146 -4.69 16.91 23.07
C MET A 146 -5.77 17.53 23.95
#